data_AF-A0A9E0VCB4-F1
#
_entry.id   AF-A0A9E0VCB4-F1
#
_cell.length_a   1.000
_cell.length_b   1.000
_cell.length_c   1.000
_cell.angle_alpha   90.00
_cell.angle_beta   90.00
_cell.angle_gamma   90.00
#
_symmetry.space_group_name_H-M   'P 1'
#
loop_
_entity.id
_entity.type
_entity.pdbx_description
1 polymer ?
#
loop_
_entity_poly.entity_id
_entity_poly.type
_entity_poly.pdbx_seq_one_letter_code
_entity_poly.pdbx_strand_id
1 'polypeptide(L)'
;MDIRTQIYWLIILSLAVASIAWTVTQEEIFREPREYCAERSRNCDSLLRRKFFYVFTCEYCFSHWVTLFILILTQFRLLIDDWRGYVLAFFVLPWLANQLMSVYRRLRVGIKHENLQAKVVAEKLDS
;
A
#
# COMPACT_ATOMS: atom_id res chain seq x y z
N MET A 1 13.53 -23.22 6.90
CA MET A 1 12.05 -23.19 7.02
C MET A 1 11.47 -23.94 5.83
N ASP A 2 10.39 -24.73 5.96
CA ASP A 2 9.79 -25.41 4.79
C ASP A 2 9.29 -24.38 3.75
N ILE A 3 9.37 -24.71 2.46
CA ILE A 3 9.00 -23.80 1.37
C ILE A 3 7.54 -23.35 1.48
N ARG A 4 6.66 -24.26 1.93
CA ARG A 4 5.23 -23.95 2.16
C ARG A 4 5.09 -22.90 3.24
N THR A 5 5.79 -23.08 4.36
CA THR A 5 5.80 -22.10 5.45
C THR A 5 6.33 -20.75 4.97
N GLN A 6 7.39 -20.72 4.16
CA GLN A 6 7.90 -19.47 3.57
C GLN A 6 6.86 -18.76 2.71
N ILE A 7 6.13 -19.49 1.87
CA ILE A 7 5.07 -18.93 1.02
C ILE A 7 3.92 -18.39 1.89
N TYR A 8 3.50 -19.12 2.92
CA TYR A 8 2.46 -18.64 3.85
C TYR A 8 2.89 -17.34 4.55
N TRP A 9 4.12 -17.28 5.05
CA TRP A 9 4.67 -16.07 5.65
C TRP A 9 4.73 -14.92 4.65
N LEU A 10 5.16 -15.18 3.42
CA LEU A 10 5.21 -14.16 2.37
C LEU A 10 3.83 -13.53 2.15
N ILE A 11 2.77 -14.35 2.01
CA ILE A 11 1.41 -13.87 1.78
C ILE A 11 0.89 -13.09 3.00
N ILE A 12 1.05 -13.62 4.20
CA ILE A 12 0.59 -12.98 5.44
C ILE A 12 1.29 -11.62 5.65
N LEU A 13 2.61 -11.58 5.45
CA LEU A 13 3.38 -10.34 5.57
C LEU A 13 2.99 -9.34 4.47
N SER A 14 2.82 -9.76 3.23
CA SER A 14 2.33 -8.89 2.16
C SER A 14 0.94 -8.32 2.44
N LEU A 15 0.05 -9.11 3.05
CA LEU A 15 -1.27 -8.64 3.46
C LEU A 15 -1.18 -7.59 4.58
N ALA A 16 -0.32 -7.82 5.57
CA ALA A 16 -0.07 -6.84 6.64
C ALA A 16 0.55 -5.54 6.10
N VAL A 17 1.51 -5.64 5.17
CA VAL A 17 2.08 -4.46 4.48
C VAL A 17 0.98 -3.72 3.71
N ALA A 18 0.14 -4.44 2.97
CA ALA A 18 -0.95 -3.86 2.19
C ALA A 18 -1.98 -3.15 3.08
N SER A 19 -2.39 -3.77 4.19
CA SER A 19 -3.38 -3.18 5.09
C SER A 19 -2.85 -1.91 5.75
N ILE A 20 -1.64 -1.93 6.29
CA ILE A 20 -1.02 -0.75 6.93
C ILE A 20 -0.82 0.35 5.89
N ALA A 21 -0.29 0.03 4.71
CA ALA A 21 -0.03 1.02 3.68
C ALA A 21 -1.31 1.63 3.13
N TRP A 22 -2.32 0.81 2.86
CA TRP A 22 -3.63 1.26 2.42
C TRP A 22 -4.31 2.14 3.46
N THR A 23 -4.36 1.71 4.73
CA THR A 23 -4.99 2.49 5.81
C THR A 23 -4.31 3.85 5.94
N VAL A 24 -2.99 3.92 6.08
CA VAL A 24 -2.30 5.22 6.23
C VAL A 24 -2.51 6.13 5.00
N THR A 25 -2.58 5.55 3.80
CA THR A 25 -2.74 6.32 2.55
C THR A 25 -4.18 6.57 2.11
N GLN A 26 -5.19 5.97 2.75
CA GLN A 26 -6.61 6.16 2.38
C GLN A 26 -7.48 6.65 3.52
N GLU A 27 -7.08 6.45 4.78
CA GLU A 27 -7.80 7.00 5.94
C GLU A 27 -7.75 8.53 5.91
N GLU A 28 -8.90 9.17 6.15
CA GLU A 28 -9.05 10.63 6.12
C GLU A 28 -8.33 11.33 7.29
N ILE A 29 -8.06 10.62 8.38
CA ILE A 29 -7.28 11.11 9.54
C ILE A 29 -5.89 11.59 9.11
N PHE A 30 -5.31 11.00 8.07
CA PHE A 30 -4.00 11.39 7.54
C PHE A 30 -4.09 12.36 6.35
N ARG A 31 -5.26 12.91 6.06
CA ARG A 31 -5.46 13.83 4.93
C ARG A 31 -4.74 15.16 5.14
N GLU A 32 -4.82 15.75 6.33
CA GLU A 32 -4.07 16.96 6.70
C GLU A 32 -2.55 16.81 6.54
N PRO A 33 -1.90 15.79 7.14
CA PRO A 33 -0.47 15.59 6.93
C PRO A 33 -0.14 15.25 5.48
N ARG A 34 -1.02 14.57 4.73
CA ARG A 34 -0.81 14.27 3.31
C ARG A 34 -0.91 15.51 2.43
N GLU A 35 -1.88 16.38 2.66
CA GLU A 35 -2.04 17.66 1.96
C GLU A 35 -0.88 18.61 2.32
N TYR A 36 -0.51 18.70 3.60
CA TYR A 36 0.68 19.43 4.06
C TYR A 36 1.97 18.93 3.40
N CYS A 37 2.17 17.60 3.34
CA CYS A 37 3.32 17.00 2.65
C CYS A 37 3.27 17.24 1.13
N ALA A 38 2.08 17.21 0.52
CA ALA A 38 1.90 17.46 -0.91
C ALA A 38 2.19 18.92 -1.28
N GLU A 39 1.71 19.89 -0.50
CA GLU A 39 2.04 21.31 -0.64
C GLU A 39 3.53 21.56 -0.46
N ARG A 40 4.13 20.98 0.59
CA ARG A 40 5.57 21.10 0.84
C ARG A 40 6.40 20.45 -0.27
N SER A 41 5.94 19.37 -0.88
CA SER A 41 6.60 18.73 -2.03
C SER A 41 6.56 19.61 -3.30
N ARG A 42 5.56 20.48 -3.46
CA ARG A 42 5.48 21.41 -4.60
C ARG A 42 6.31 22.68 -4.37
N ASN A 43 6.44 23.12 -3.12
CA ASN A 43 7.13 24.36 -2.73
C ASN A 43 8.57 24.18 -2.22
N CYS A 44 9.20 23.01 -2.39
CA CYS A 44 10.59 22.77 -1.96
C CYS A 44 11.57 22.74 -3.15
N ASP A 45 12.67 23.48 -3.03
CA ASP A 45 13.75 23.54 -4.03
C ASP A 45 14.64 22.28 -4.11
N SER A 46 14.55 21.36 -3.13
CA SER A 46 15.39 20.16 -3.10
C SER A 46 14.65 18.89 -3.53
N LEU A 47 15.20 18.20 -4.54
CA LEU A 47 14.67 16.94 -5.08
C LEU A 47 14.56 15.83 -4.02
N LEU A 48 15.45 15.84 -3.02
CA LEU A 48 15.45 14.87 -1.92
C LEU A 48 14.30 15.08 -0.94
N ARG A 49 13.99 16.34 -0.56
CA ARG A 49 12.79 16.63 0.24
C ARG A 49 11.52 16.31 -0.51
N ARG A 50 11.49 16.60 -1.81
CA ARG A 50 10.35 16.28 -2.67
C ARG A 50 10.08 14.78 -2.70
N LYS A 51 11.11 13.94 -2.87
CA LYS A 51 10.98 12.47 -2.79
C LYS A 51 10.57 11.97 -1.41
N PHE A 52 11.10 12.55 -0.33
CA PHE A 52 10.78 12.14 1.04
C PHE A 52 9.30 12.38 1.37
N PHE A 53 8.75 13.53 0.99
CA PHE A 53 7.33 13.82 1.20
C PHE A 53 6.43 13.03 0.24
N TYR A 54 6.89 12.74 -0.98
CA TYR A 54 6.16 11.93 -1.95
C TYR A 54 6.02 10.45 -1.52
N VAL A 55 6.95 9.94 -0.72
CA VAL A 55 6.85 8.59 -0.13
C VAL A 55 5.59 8.43 0.73
N PHE A 56 5.19 9.47 1.46
CA PHE A 56 4.02 9.42 2.35
C PHE A 56 2.70 9.64 1.60
N THR A 57 2.74 10.11 0.35
CA THR A 57 1.55 10.31 -0.48
C THR A 57 1.29 9.16 -1.46
N CYS A 58 2.25 8.25 -1.63
CA CYS A 58 2.15 7.11 -2.54
C CYS A 58 2.06 5.77 -1.78
N GLU A 59 0.97 5.04 -1.99
CA GLU A 59 0.72 3.71 -1.39
C GLU A 59 1.86 2.71 -1.67
N TYR A 60 2.39 2.70 -2.89
CA TYR A 60 3.51 1.84 -3.27
C TYR A 60 4.80 2.24 -2.56
N CYS A 61 5.13 3.52 -2.51
CA CYS A 61 6.37 3.99 -1.87
C CYS A 61 6.34 3.74 -0.37
N PHE A 62 5.21 4.02 0.29
CA PHE A 62 5.05 3.77 1.72
C PHE A 62 5.14 2.27 2.05
N SER A 63 4.62 1.40 1.19
CA SER A 63 4.72 -0.06 1.40
C SER A 63 6.16 -0.58 1.48
N HIS A 64 7.15 0.08 0.86
CA HIS A 64 8.56 -0.30 1.00
C HIS A 64 9.10 -0.01 2.40
N TRP A 65 8.69 1.10 3.01
CA TRP A 65 9.09 1.45 4.37
C TRP A 65 8.44 0.54 5.40
N VAL A 66 7.15 0.24 5.22
CA VAL A 66 6.45 -0.74 6.05
C VAL A 66 7.09 -2.13 5.90
N THR A 67 7.43 -2.53 4.67
CA THR A 67 8.15 -3.79 4.42
C THR A 67 9.48 -3.80 5.15
N LEU A 68 10.30 -2.75 5.02
CA LEU A 68 11.60 -2.66 5.67
C LEU A 68 11.47 -2.81 7.20
N PHE A 69 10.49 -2.13 7.78
CA PHE A 69 10.17 -2.24 9.20
C PHE A 69 9.77 -3.67 9.59
N ILE A 70 8.88 -4.30 8.83
CA ILE A 70 8.45 -5.69 9.07
C ILE A 70 9.61 -6.67 8.92
N LEU A 71 10.50 -6.49 7.93
CA LEU A 71 11.67 -7.35 7.75
C LEU A 71 12.65 -7.23 8.91
N ILE A 72 12.85 -6.02 9.45
CA ILE A 72 13.68 -5.79 10.65
C ILE A 72 13.05 -6.48 11.87
N LEU A 73 11.73 -6.39 12.04
CA LEU A 73 11.03 -7.00 13.18
C LEU A 73 10.98 -8.53 13.11
N THR A 74 10.63 -9.07 11.94
CA THR A 74 10.38 -10.51 11.76
C THR A 74 11.63 -11.28 11.36
N GLN A 75 12.71 -10.59 10.97
CA GLN A 75 13.94 -11.18 10.46
C GLN A 75 13.68 -12.18 9.31
N PHE A 76 12.60 -11.98 8.56
CA PHE A 76 12.16 -12.89 7.50
C PHE A 76 13.13 -12.91 6.32
N ARG A 77 13.51 -14.11 5.87
CA ARG A 77 14.37 -14.36 4.71
C ARG A 77 13.62 -15.20 3.68
N LEU A 78 13.61 -14.74 2.44
CA LEU A 78 12.90 -15.41 1.35
C LEU A 78 13.87 -16.25 0.51
N LEU A 79 13.57 -17.55 0.34
CA LEU A 79 14.27 -18.55 -0.50
C LEU A 79 15.73 -18.85 -0.15
N ILE A 80 16.49 -17.86 0.30
CA ILE A 80 17.92 -17.93 0.58
C ILE A 80 18.11 -17.54 2.04
N ASP A 81 18.80 -18.39 2.81
CA ASP A 81 19.01 -18.16 4.25
C ASP A 81 20.07 -17.08 4.55
N ASP A 82 20.78 -16.59 3.53
CA ASP A 82 21.76 -15.50 3.63
C ASP A 82 21.12 -14.10 3.57
N TRP A 83 21.95 -13.07 3.70
CA TRP A 83 21.55 -11.66 3.57
C TRP A 83 20.79 -11.34 2.26
N ARG A 84 21.05 -12.13 1.21
CA ARG A 84 20.38 -12.03 -0.09
C ARG A 84 18.88 -12.30 0.00
N GLY A 85 18.44 -13.13 0.94
CA GLY A 85 17.03 -13.42 1.19
C GLY A 85 16.25 -12.20 1.66
N TYR A 86 16.89 -11.26 2.39
CA TYR A 86 16.26 -9.99 2.75
C TYR A 86 16.07 -9.08 1.54
N VAL A 87 17.03 -9.07 0.61
CA VAL A 87 16.92 -8.28 -0.62
C VAL A 87 15.74 -8.79 -1.45
N LEU A 88 15.62 -10.10 -1.62
CA LEU A 88 14.49 -10.71 -2.32
C LEU A 88 13.16 -10.38 -1.62
N ALA A 89 13.07 -10.58 -0.30
CA ALA A 89 11.87 -10.28 0.45
C ALA A 89 11.48 -8.79 0.35
N PHE A 90 12.46 -7.89 0.38
CA PHE A 90 12.24 -6.44 0.29
C PHE A 90 11.61 -6.01 -1.02
N PHE A 91 11.91 -6.67 -2.15
CA PHE A 91 11.28 -6.35 -3.43
C PHE A 91 9.95 -7.10 -3.64
N VAL A 92 9.85 -8.35 -3.20
CA VAL A 92 8.67 -9.18 -3.43
C VAL A 92 7.49 -8.76 -2.55
N LEU A 93 7.73 -8.47 -1.27
CA LEU A 93 6.67 -8.11 -0.32
C LEU A 93 5.86 -6.86 -0.73
N PRO A 94 6.47 -5.69 -1.02
CA PRO A 94 5.74 -4.50 -1.40
C PRO A 94 5.13 -4.63 -2.79
N TRP A 95 5.73 -5.42 -3.70
CA TRP A 95 5.13 -5.70 -4.99
C TRP A 95 3.82 -6.48 -4.85
N LEU A 96 3.81 -7.56 -4.06
CA LEU A 96 2.57 -8.30 -3.77
C LEU A 96 1.55 -7.43 -3.05
N ALA A 97 1.99 -6.64 -2.06
CA ALA A 97 1.12 -5.70 -1.37
C ALA A 97 0.47 -4.70 -2.35
N ASN A 98 1.24 -4.18 -3.30
CA ASN A 98 0.75 -3.25 -4.32
C ASN A 98 -0.32 -3.86 -5.22
N GLN A 99 -0.16 -5.13 -5.60
CA GLN A 99 -1.17 -5.84 -6.38
C GLN A 99 -2.46 -6.01 -5.58
N LEU A 100 -2.37 -6.37 -4.30
CA LEU A 100 -3.53 -6.48 -3.41
C LEU A 100 -4.27 -5.15 -3.26
N MET A 101 -3.53 -4.05 -3.00
CA MET A 101 -4.10 -2.71 -2.90
C MET A 101 -4.77 -2.27 -4.21
N SER A 102 -4.13 -2.52 -5.36
CA SER A 102 -4.67 -2.18 -6.68
C SER A 102 -5.98 -2.92 -6.99
N VAL A 103 -6.07 -4.20 -6.64
CA VAL A 103 -7.30 -4.99 -6.79
C VAL A 103 -8.39 -4.46 -5.86
N TYR A 104 -8.07 -4.23 -4.59
CA TYR A 104 -9.02 -3.69 -3.62
C TYR A 104 -9.58 -2.32 -4.05
N ARG A 105 -8.73 -1.45 -4.59
CA ARG A 105 -9.12 -0.16 -5.14
C ARG A 105 -10.14 -0.29 -6.27
N ARG A 106 -9.89 -1.18 -7.23
CA ARG A 106 -10.80 -1.42 -8.37
C ARG A 106 -12.15 -1.94 -7.91
N LEU A 107 -12.15 -2.89 -6.97
CA LEU A 107 -13.37 -3.43 -6.37
C LEU A 107 -14.20 -2.33 -5.71
N ARG A 108 -13.58 -1.44 -4.90
CA ARG A 108 -14.28 -0.35 -4.23
C ARG A 108 -14.90 0.66 -5.22
N VAL A 109 -14.20 0.95 -6.31
CA VAL A 109 -14.72 1.85 -7.37
C VAL A 109 -15.90 1.20 -8.09
N GLY A 110 -15.83 -0.09 -8.41
CA GLY A 110 -16.92 -0.84 -9.02
C GLY A 110 -18.20 -0.79 -8.19
N ILE A 111 -18.09 -1.12 -6.90
CA ILE A 111 -19.23 -1.08 -5.96
C ILE A 111 -19.84 0.33 -5.88
N LYS A 112 -19.00 1.38 -5.86
CA LYS A 112 -19.50 2.76 -5.83
C LYS A 112 -20.24 3.13 -7.11
N HIS A 113 -19.74 2.68 -8.26
CA HIS A 113 -20.37 2.91 -9.56
C HIS A 113 -21.73 2.21 -9.66
N GLU A 114 -21.81 0.94 -9.26
CA GLU A 114 -23.06 0.18 -9.20
C GLU A 114 -24.10 0.83 -8.28
N ASN A 115 -23.68 1.27 -7.09
CA ASN A 115 -24.55 1.96 -6.15
C ASN A 115 -25.07 3.31 -6.71
N LEU A 116 -24.26 4.05 -7.46
CA LEU A 116 -24.68 5.28 -8.11
C LEU A 116 -25.70 5.01 -9.22
N GLN A 117 -25.47 3.98 -10.02
CA GLN A 117 -26.43 3.57 -11.07
C GLN A 117 -27.77 3.15 -10.47
N ALA A 118 -27.77 2.36 -9.39
CA ALA A 118 -28.99 1.96 -8.70
C ALA A 118 -29.81 3.17 -8.20
N LYS A 119 -29.13 4.18 -7.64
CA LYS A 119 -29.78 5.43 -7.19
C LYS A 119 -30.40 6.22 -8.33
N VAL A 120 -29.68 6.39 -9.45
CA VAL A 120 -30.18 7.12 -10.62
C VAL A 120 -31.39 6.42 -11.23
N VAL A 121 -31.42 5.08 -11.24
CA VAL A 121 -32.57 4.31 -11.72
C VAL A 121 -33.76 4.48 -10.78
N ALA A 122 -33.56 4.43 -9.46
CA ALA A 122 -34.63 4.67 -8.48
C ALA A 122 -35.23 6.08 -8.61
N GLU A 123 -34.39 7.11 -8.73
CA GLU A 123 -34.85 8.50 -8.86
C GLU A 123 -35.65 8.75 -10.16
N LYS A 124 -35.31 8.05 -11.25
CA LYS A 124 -36.07 8.09 -12.51
C LYS A 124 -37.39 7.32 -12.48
N LEU A 125 -37.56 6.38 -11.56
CA LEU A 125 -38.80 5.61 -11.38
C LEU A 125 -39.80 6.36 -10.51
N ASP A 126 -39.32 7.23 -9.62
CA ASP A 126 -40.13 8.07 -8.73
C ASP A 126 -40.54 9.43 -9.36
N SER A 127 -40.02 9.75 -10.56
CA SER A 127 -40.33 10.97 -11.35
C SER A 127 -41.27 10.70 -12.52
#